data_AF-A0A7D9I1C5-F1
#
_entry.id   AF-A0A7D9I1C5-F1
#
_cell.length_a   1.000
_cell.length_b   1.000
_cell.length_c   1.000
_cell.angle_alpha   90.00
_cell.angle_beta   90.00
_cell.angle_gamma   90.00
#
_symmetry.space_group_name_H-M   'P 1'
#
loop_
_entity.id
_entity.type
_entity.pdbx_description
1 polymer ?
#
loop_
_entity_poly.entity_id
_entity_poly.type
_entity_poly.pdbx_seq_one_letter_code
_entity_poly.pdbx_strand_id
1 'polypeptide(L)'
;FGLYFDGEGVMRSRGRVNASSLPPNSKNPIFLPSKHQFVELLTRRTHNQIMHSGVRDTLTTLRERFWILRGRETIKKIIRHCVVCRKCEGGHFKSQPTPDLPAIRVSDDPPFTHVGLDFAGPLFIRSKPNESPTIQNDIGLSTLNLLEELACKHFYLRLDGFLVDEDCQPQLHPTTLKLSSRPVRTLGK
;
A
#
# COMPACT_ATOMS: atom_id res chain seq x y z
N PHE A 1 -12.18 11.63 41.68
CA PHE A 1 -12.89 12.51 40.72
C PHE A 1 -13.97 13.25 41.50
N GLY A 2 -14.12 14.56 41.34
CA GLY A 2 -15.17 15.34 42.03
C GLY A 2 -16.52 15.17 41.32
N LEU A 3 -17.10 13.98 41.35
CA LEU A 3 -18.35 13.67 40.67
C LEU A 3 -19.54 14.16 41.48
N TYR A 4 -20.54 14.73 40.81
CA TYR A 4 -21.79 15.18 41.43
C TYR A 4 -22.95 15.11 40.43
N PHE A 5 -24.17 15.08 40.93
CA PHE A 5 -25.38 15.22 40.10
C PHE A 5 -25.78 16.69 40.03
N ASP A 6 -26.13 17.16 38.83
CA ASP A 6 -26.72 18.49 38.66
C ASP A 6 -28.23 18.51 38.98
N GLY A 7 -28.87 19.67 38.80
CA GLY A 7 -30.30 19.84 39.05
C GLY A 7 -31.21 19.03 38.13
N GLU A 8 -30.68 18.48 37.03
CA GLU A 8 -31.39 17.60 36.10
C GLU A 8 -31.12 16.11 36.37
N GLY A 9 -30.35 15.79 37.42
CA GLY A 9 -29.98 14.42 37.75
C GLY A 9 -28.90 13.84 36.83
N VAL A 10 -28.16 14.68 36.09
CA VAL A 10 -27.06 14.24 35.23
C VAL A 10 -25.75 14.24 36.03
N MET A 11 -25.01 13.14 35.96
CA MET A 11 -23.71 13.03 36.62
C MET A 11 -22.65 13.82 35.84
N ARG A 12 -21.96 14.74 36.53
CA ARG A 12 -20.91 15.60 35.96
C ARG A 12 -19.63 15.49 36.77
N SER A 13 -18.51 15.80 36.11
CA SER A 13 -17.19 15.87 36.76
C SER A 13 -16.83 17.33 37.03
N ARG A 14 -16.63 17.68 38.31
CA ARG A 14 -16.19 19.01 38.70
C ARG A 14 -14.73 19.26 38.31
N GLY A 15 -14.50 20.31 37.53
CA GLY A 15 -13.18 20.75 37.12
C GLY A 15 -12.52 21.73 38.11
N ARG A 16 -11.27 22.14 37.80
CA ARG A 16 -10.54 23.20 38.53
C ARG A 16 -10.65 24.58 37.88
N VAL A 17 -11.30 24.67 36.73
CA VAL A 17 -11.37 25.89 35.89
C VAL A 17 -12.70 26.63 36.06
N ASN A 18 -13.36 26.51 37.21
CA ASN A 18 -14.67 27.14 37.44
C ASN A 18 -14.62 28.67 37.33
N ALA A 19 -13.49 29.29 37.69
CA ALA A 19 -13.26 30.73 37.57
C ALA A 19 -12.93 31.23 36.16
N SER A 20 -12.77 30.34 35.17
CA SER A 20 -12.47 30.74 33.77
C SER A 20 -13.70 31.34 33.07
N SER A 21 -13.53 31.95 31.91
CA SER A 21 -14.64 32.39 31.03
C SER A 21 -15.23 31.27 30.16
N LEU A 22 -14.82 30.01 30.39
CA LEU A 22 -15.29 28.87 29.60
C LEU A 22 -16.78 28.57 29.79
N PRO A 23 -17.44 27.94 28.80
CA PRO A 23 -18.81 27.47 28.95
C PRO A 23 -18.96 26.54 30.17
N PRO A 24 -20.14 26.55 30.84
CA PRO A 24 -20.39 25.67 32.00
C PRO A 24 -20.15 24.19 31.71
N ASN A 25 -20.49 23.73 30.50
CA ASN A 25 -20.29 22.36 30.05
C ASN A 25 -18.80 21.97 29.96
N SER A 26 -17.92 22.90 29.58
CA SER A 26 -16.49 22.65 29.50
C SER A 26 -15.84 22.66 30.89
N LYS A 27 -16.38 23.49 31.81
CA LYS A 27 -15.92 23.56 33.20
C LYS A 27 -16.29 22.31 33.98
N ASN A 28 -17.53 21.86 33.82
CA ASN A 28 -18.12 20.72 34.52
C ASN A 28 -18.77 19.75 33.51
N PRO A 29 -17.94 18.99 32.76
CA PRO A 29 -18.41 18.10 31.70
C PRO A 29 -19.26 16.93 32.23
N ILE A 30 -20.17 16.47 31.39
CA ILE A 30 -21.03 15.30 31.65
C ILE A 30 -20.15 14.06 31.70
N PHE A 31 -20.28 13.28 32.76
CA PHE A 31 -19.48 12.09 32.96
C PHE A 31 -20.04 10.92 32.14
N LEU A 32 -19.19 10.26 31.34
CA LEU A 32 -19.58 9.12 30.53
C LEU A 32 -18.73 7.88 30.81
N PRO A 33 -19.35 6.68 30.90
CA PRO A 33 -18.62 5.42 31.03
C PRO A 33 -17.86 5.10 29.74
N SER A 34 -16.64 4.58 29.87
CA SER A 34 -15.76 4.26 28.72
C SER A 34 -16.35 3.21 27.76
N LYS A 35 -17.05 2.21 28.29
CA LYS A 35 -17.56 1.06 27.54
C LYS A 35 -19.07 1.20 27.37
N HIS A 36 -19.49 2.07 26.46
CA HIS A 36 -20.92 2.27 26.16
C HIS A 36 -21.12 2.63 24.69
N GLN A 37 -22.16 2.10 24.06
CA GLN A 37 -22.45 2.30 22.64
C GLN A 37 -22.64 3.79 22.30
N PHE A 38 -23.27 4.55 23.20
CA PHE A 38 -23.39 6.00 23.06
C PHE A 38 -22.04 6.70 22.88
N VAL A 39 -21.02 6.33 23.68
CA VAL A 39 -19.67 6.93 23.57
C VAL A 39 -19.02 6.58 22.24
N GLU A 40 -19.24 5.37 21.74
CA GLU A 40 -18.76 4.94 20.43
C GLU A 40 -19.37 5.78 19.29
N LEU A 41 -20.70 5.91 19.28
CA LEU A 41 -21.42 6.71 18.29
C LEU A 41 -21.05 8.19 18.36
N LEU A 42 -20.99 8.73 19.58
CA LEU A 42 -20.60 10.11 19.83
C LEU A 42 -19.18 10.38 19.32
N THR A 43 -18.22 9.51 19.67
CA THR A 43 -16.83 9.64 19.22
C THR A 43 -16.74 9.58 17.69
N ARG A 44 -17.44 8.64 17.04
CA ARG A 44 -17.47 8.56 15.56
C ARG A 44 -18.04 9.84 14.94
N ARG A 45 -19.15 10.34 15.49
CA ARG A 45 -19.76 11.60 15.02
C ARG A 45 -18.79 12.76 15.13
N THR A 46 -18.19 12.97 16.31
CA THR A 46 -17.24 14.06 16.53
C THR A 46 -16.02 13.91 15.61
N HIS A 47 -15.46 12.71 15.50
CA HIS A 47 -14.32 12.43 14.65
C HIS A 47 -14.59 12.76 13.16
N ASN A 48 -15.80 12.46 12.67
CA ASN A 48 -16.22 12.83 11.32
C ASN A 48 -16.45 14.35 11.17
N GLN A 49 -17.03 15.00 12.18
CA GLN A 49 -17.27 16.45 12.17
C GLN A 49 -15.99 17.27 12.10
N ILE A 50 -14.92 16.79 12.74
CA ILE A 50 -13.60 17.44 12.70
C ILE A 50 -12.74 16.93 11.54
N MET A 51 -13.33 16.33 10.50
CA MET A 51 -12.61 15.88 9.29
C MET A 51 -11.43 14.94 9.60
N HIS A 52 -11.62 14.00 10.53
CA HIS A 52 -10.65 12.96 10.83
C HIS A 52 -9.29 13.46 11.39
N SER A 53 -9.22 14.62 12.07
CA SER A 53 -7.97 15.17 12.67
C SER A 53 -7.30 14.35 13.79
N GLY A 54 -7.65 13.07 13.92
CA GLY A 54 -6.98 12.14 14.83
C GLY A 54 -7.47 12.21 16.29
N VAL A 55 -6.75 11.49 17.16
CA VAL A 55 -7.19 11.19 18.53
C VAL A 55 -7.17 12.43 19.44
N ARG A 56 -6.15 13.28 19.33
CA ARG A 56 -5.96 14.44 20.20
C ARG A 56 -7.13 15.42 20.01
N ASP A 57 -7.41 15.76 18.77
CA ASP A 57 -8.40 16.79 18.45
C ASP A 57 -9.80 16.28 18.75
N THR A 58 -10.09 15.01 18.41
CA THR A 58 -11.37 14.36 18.79
C THR A 58 -11.58 14.39 20.31
N LEU A 59 -10.54 14.12 21.09
CA LEU A 59 -10.62 14.16 22.56
C LEU A 59 -10.81 15.58 23.10
N THR A 60 -10.15 16.57 22.51
CA THR A 60 -10.30 17.98 22.91
C THR A 60 -11.72 18.47 22.64
N THR A 61 -12.27 18.20 21.46
CA THR A 61 -13.66 18.57 21.11
C THR A 61 -14.66 17.86 22.02
N LEU A 62 -14.46 16.57 22.33
CA LEU A 62 -15.33 15.86 23.28
C LEU A 62 -15.28 16.46 24.68
N ARG A 63 -14.11 16.94 25.13
CA ARG A 63 -13.93 17.55 26.46
C ARG A 63 -14.62 18.89 26.64
N GLU A 64 -15.07 19.53 25.58
CA GLU A 64 -15.92 20.73 25.68
C GLU A 64 -17.26 20.43 26.36
N ARG A 65 -17.71 19.18 26.37
CA ARG A 65 -19.00 18.80 26.95
C ARG A 65 -18.99 17.51 27.78
N PHE A 66 -18.07 16.60 27.50
CA PHE A 66 -18.07 15.24 28.03
C PHE A 66 -16.74 14.85 28.65
N TRP A 67 -16.83 14.12 29.77
CA TRP A 67 -15.70 13.51 30.45
C TRP A 67 -15.82 11.99 30.36
N ILE A 68 -15.17 11.41 29.36
CA ILE A 68 -15.16 9.97 29.12
C ILE A 68 -14.05 9.34 29.96
N LEU A 69 -14.39 8.34 30.78
CA LEU A 69 -13.40 7.53 31.50
C LEU A 69 -12.40 6.90 30.52
N ARG A 70 -11.09 6.96 30.81
CA ARG A 70 -10.04 6.46 29.90
C ARG A 70 -10.27 6.96 28.45
N GLY A 71 -10.65 8.24 28.34
CA GLY A 71 -11.18 8.81 27.10
C GLY A 71 -10.20 8.68 25.94
N ARG A 72 -8.91 8.95 26.18
CA ARG A 72 -7.87 8.83 25.14
C ARG A 72 -7.76 7.40 24.61
N GLU A 73 -7.74 6.41 25.50
CA GLU A 73 -7.65 4.99 25.14
C GLU A 73 -8.90 4.54 24.38
N THR A 74 -10.08 4.95 24.86
CA THR A 74 -11.37 4.63 24.26
C THR A 74 -11.48 5.21 22.84
N ILE A 75 -11.18 6.50 22.69
CA ILE A 75 -11.20 7.19 21.40
C ILE A 75 -10.16 6.58 20.45
N LYS A 76 -8.94 6.31 20.92
CA LYS A 76 -7.90 5.65 20.12
C LYS A 76 -8.36 4.30 19.60
N LYS A 77 -9.06 3.50 20.42
CA LYS A 77 -9.63 2.22 20.00
C LYS A 77 -10.67 2.43 18.89
N ILE A 78 -11.57 3.38 19.04
CA ILE A 78 -12.63 3.67 18.05
C ILE A 78 -12.04 4.15 16.72
N ILE A 79 -11.11 5.12 16.75
CA ILE A 79 -10.49 5.71 15.55
C ILE A 79 -9.63 4.68 14.79
N ARG A 80 -8.98 3.73 15.48
CA ARG A 80 -8.25 2.62 14.82
C ARG A 80 -9.12 1.75 13.90
N HIS A 81 -10.43 1.75 14.12
CA HIS A 81 -11.41 1.06 13.26
C HIS A 81 -12.07 1.99 12.23
N CYS A 82 -11.68 3.26 12.16
CA CYS A 82 -12.16 4.18 11.12
C CYS A 82 -11.54 3.80 9.76
N VAL A 83 -12.40 3.51 8.78
CA VAL A 83 -11.98 3.08 7.44
C VAL A 83 -11.24 4.21 6.71
N VAL A 84 -11.72 5.45 6.84
CA VAL A 84 -11.11 6.63 6.21
C VAL A 84 -9.69 6.84 6.73
N CYS A 85 -9.51 6.93 8.05
CA CYS A 85 -8.17 7.05 8.64
C CYS A 85 -7.27 5.87 8.29
N ARG A 86 -7.80 4.63 8.28
CA ARG A 86 -7.00 3.47 7.89
C ARG A 86 -6.56 3.52 6.42
N LYS A 87 -7.36 4.11 5.53
CA LYS A 87 -6.98 4.27 4.13
C LYS A 87 -5.96 5.39 3.93
N CYS A 88 -6.10 6.51 4.65
CA CYS A 88 -5.23 7.68 4.50
C CYS A 88 -3.91 7.57 5.29
N GLU A 89 -3.96 7.01 6.49
CA GLU A 89 -2.80 6.89 7.41
C GLU A 89 -2.29 5.45 7.53
N GLY A 90 -2.98 4.48 6.91
CA GLY A 90 -2.55 3.08 6.93
C GLY A 90 -1.19 2.94 6.28
N GLY A 91 -0.23 2.40 7.03
CA GLY A 91 1.08 2.07 6.47
C GLY A 91 0.96 1.05 5.35
N HIS A 92 1.99 1.03 4.49
CA HIS A 92 2.15 0.00 3.46
C HIS A 92 2.01 -1.40 4.07
N PHE A 93 1.54 -2.35 3.26
CA PHE A 93 1.64 -3.76 3.64
C PHE A 93 3.07 -4.04 4.09
N LYS A 94 3.22 -4.69 5.24
CA LYS A 94 4.53 -5.14 5.69
C LYS A 94 5.12 -5.99 4.58
N SER A 95 6.28 -5.59 4.07
CA SER A 95 7.01 -6.43 3.14
C SER A 95 7.20 -7.78 3.80
N GLN A 96 6.88 -8.84 3.06
CA GLN A 96 7.31 -10.16 3.47
C GLN A 96 8.85 -10.13 3.56
N PRO A 97 9.45 -10.94 4.46
CA PRO A 97 10.90 -11.14 4.42
C PRO A 97 11.31 -11.50 3.00
N THR A 98 12.31 -10.80 2.46
CA THR A 98 12.86 -11.15 1.15
C THR A 98 13.47 -12.54 1.27
N PRO A 99 13.03 -13.52 0.47
CA PRO A 99 13.67 -14.83 0.47
C PRO A 99 15.12 -14.70 -0.01
N ASP A 100 15.94 -15.69 0.33
CA ASP A 100 17.30 -15.79 -0.19
C ASP A 100 17.29 -15.77 -1.72
N LEU A 101 18.31 -15.12 -2.29
CA LEU A 101 18.49 -15.10 -3.73
C LEU A 101 18.68 -16.54 -4.24
N PRO A 102 18.09 -16.91 -5.39
CA PRO A 102 18.30 -18.24 -5.95
C PRO A 102 19.78 -18.39 -6.35
N ALA A 103 20.32 -19.62 -6.25
CA ALA A 103 21.73 -19.93 -6.49
C ALA A 103 22.27 -19.32 -7.81
N ILE A 104 21.45 -19.33 -8.86
CA ILE A 104 21.73 -18.74 -10.18
C ILE A 104 22.11 -17.25 -10.17
N ARG A 105 21.71 -16.50 -9.13
CA ARG A 105 22.01 -15.06 -8.96
C ARG A 105 23.30 -14.81 -8.18
N VAL A 106 23.88 -15.84 -7.58
CA VAL A 106 24.99 -15.74 -6.61
C VAL A 106 26.14 -16.71 -6.88
N SER A 107 26.02 -17.56 -7.91
CA SER A 107 27.08 -18.47 -8.34
C SER A 107 28.17 -17.73 -9.13
N ASP A 108 29.42 -18.13 -8.92
CA ASP A 108 30.59 -17.65 -9.67
C ASP A 108 30.70 -18.39 -11.02
N ASP A 109 29.70 -18.19 -11.89
CA ASP A 109 29.66 -18.79 -13.22
C ASP A 109 30.27 -17.85 -14.29
N PRO A 110 30.82 -18.39 -15.39
CA PRO A 110 31.32 -17.57 -16.50
C PRO A 110 30.25 -16.60 -17.06
N PRO A 111 30.65 -15.47 -17.67
CA PRO A 111 29.72 -14.55 -18.33
C PRO A 111 28.78 -15.28 -19.31
N PHE A 112 27.52 -14.82 -19.38
CA PHE A 112 26.47 -15.38 -20.24
C PHE A 112 25.99 -16.81 -19.94
N THR A 113 26.48 -17.45 -18.86
CA THR A 113 25.98 -18.77 -18.42
C THR A 113 24.49 -18.75 -18.07
N HIS A 114 24.04 -17.64 -17.47
CA HIS A 114 22.63 -17.42 -17.11
C HIS A 114 22.12 -16.14 -17.75
N VAL A 115 21.15 -16.26 -18.67
CA VAL A 115 20.53 -15.12 -19.37
C VAL A 115 19.09 -14.93 -18.89
N GLY A 116 18.76 -13.71 -18.48
CA GLY A 116 17.40 -13.31 -18.15
C GLY A 116 16.66 -12.82 -19.39
N LEU A 117 15.52 -13.42 -19.70
CA LEU A 117 14.60 -12.90 -20.71
C LEU A 117 13.42 -12.22 -20.01
N ASP A 118 13.11 -10.99 -20.41
CA ASP A 118 11.86 -10.33 -20.02
C ASP A 118 11.14 -9.79 -21.26
N PHE A 119 9.81 -9.82 -21.23
CA PHE A 119 9.01 -9.24 -22.29
C PHE A 119 8.71 -7.80 -21.93
N ALA A 120 9.06 -6.88 -22.82
CA ALA A 120 8.53 -5.52 -22.71
C ALA A 120 7.00 -5.55 -22.80
N GLY A 121 6.34 -4.69 -22.03
CA GLY A 121 4.90 -4.43 -22.18
C GLY A 121 4.55 -3.91 -23.58
N PRO A 122 3.27 -3.65 -23.87
CA PRO A 122 2.84 -3.18 -25.19
C PRO A 122 3.67 -1.99 -25.66
N LEU A 123 4.44 -2.16 -26.73
CA LEU A 123 5.25 -1.12 -27.33
C LEU A 123 4.42 -0.43 -28.41
N PHE A 124 4.36 0.90 -28.36
CA PHE A 124 3.69 1.69 -29.39
C PHE A 124 4.61 1.83 -30.61
N ILE A 125 4.09 1.42 -31.75
CA ILE A 125 4.77 1.48 -33.03
C ILE A 125 4.26 2.71 -33.79
N ARG A 126 5.16 3.55 -34.27
CA ARG A 126 4.83 4.52 -35.32
C ARG A 126 5.13 3.89 -36.67
N SER A 127 4.11 3.79 -37.51
CA SER A 127 4.26 3.40 -38.91
C SER A 127 4.05 4.63 -39.77
N LYS A 128 5.03 4.96 -40.60
CA LYS A 128 4.83 5.86 -41.73
C LYS A 128 4.64 5.01 -42.99
N PRO A 129 3.82 5.43 -43.97
CA PRO A 129 3.73 4.73 -45.24
C PRO A 129 5.13 4.64 -45.87
N ASN A 130 5.52 3.42 -46.30
CA ASN A 130 6.82 3.09 -46.90
C ASN A 130 8.05 3.11 -45.96
N GLU A 131 7.87 3.16 -44.64
CA GLU A 131 8.98 3.00 -43.68
C GLU A 131 8.76 1.78 -42.78
N SER A 132 9.86 1.16 -42.36
CA SER A 132 9.83 0.07 -41.37
C SER A 132 9.19 0.57 -40.07
N PRO A 133 8.30 -0.22 -39.44
CA PRO A 133 7.68 0.15 -38.17
C PRO A 133 8.76 0.46 -37.13
N THR A 134 8.74 1.68 -36.60
CA THR A 134 9.72 2.11 -35.61
C THR A 134 9.08 2.11 -34.23
N ILE A 135 9.71 1.41 -33.28
CA ILE A 135 9.32 1.44 -31.86
C ILE A 135 9.62 2.83 -31.31
N GLN A 136 8.63 3.49 -30.75
CA GLN A 136 8.83 4.78 -30.13
C GLN A 136 9.24 4.59 -28.66
N ASN A 137 10.54 4.69 -28.38
CA ASN A 137 11.09 4.70 -27.04
C ASN A 137 11.69 6.08 -26.74
N ASP A 138 11.29 6.72 -25.64
CA ASP A 138 11.94 7.94 -25.11
C ASP A 138 13.29 7.64 -24.42
N ILE A 139 13.74 6.39 -24.47
CA ILE A 139 15.01 5.92 -23.92
C ILE A 139 15.82 5.40 -25.11
N GLY A 140 16.89 6.11 -25.46
CA GLY A 140 17.70 5.90 -26.67
C GLY A 140 18.49 4.59 -26.72
N LEU A 141 17.79 3.46 -26.74
CA LEU A 141 18.35 2.15 -27.06
C LEU A 141 17.85 1.75 -28.46
N SER A 142 18.66 2.06 -29.46
CA SER A 142 18.46 1.66 -30.85
C SER A 142 18.91 0.22 -31.03
N THR A 143 17.94 -0.71 -31.00
CA THR A 143 17.81 -1.95 -31.81
C THR A 143 16.96 -2.98 -31.05
N LEU A 144 15.65 -2.76 -31.03
CA LEU A 144 14.69 -3.83 -30.72
C LEU A 144 14.10 -4.27 -32.06
N ASN A 145 14.46 -5.48 -32.51
CA ASN A 145 13.83 -6.08 -33.67
C ASN A 145 12.41 -6.52 -33.28
N LEU A 146 11.40 -5.93 -33.92
CA LEU A 146 10.03 -6.42 -33.88
C LEU A 146 10.00 -7.82 -34.51
N LEU A 147 9.94 -8.84 -33.66
CA LEU A 147 9.55 -10.18 -34.11
C LEU A 147 8.03 -10.15 -34.30
N GLU A 148 7.59 -9.81 -35.51
CA GLU A 148 6.26 -10.19 -35.94
C GLU A 148 6.18 -11.72 -36.02
N GLU A 149 5.15 -12.24 -35.36
CA GLU A 149 4.70 -13.63 -35.32
C GLU A 149 5.37 -14.61 -34.34
N LEU A 150 4.50 -15.06 -33.44
CA LEU A 150 4.63 -16.18 -32.53
C LEU A 150 4.97 -17.48 -33.26
N ALA A 151 6.24 -17.85 -33.28
CA ALA A 151 6.64 -19.26 -33.29
C ALA A 151 7.97 -19.43 -32.57
N CYS A 152 7.98 -20.23 -31.49
CA CYS A 152 9.17 -20.61 -30.71
C CYS A 152 10.37 -21.12 -31.53
N LYS A 153 10.20 -21.43 -32.83
CA LYS A 153 11.28 -21.87 -33.72
C LYS A 153 12.25 -20.75 -34.14
N HIS A 154 11.78 -19.52 -34.33
CA HIS A 154 12.66 -18.43 -34.78
C HIS A 154 13.50 -17.82 -33.65
N PHE A 155 13.02 -17.94 -32.40
CA PHE A 155 13.71 -17.44 -31.22
C PHE A 155 14.97 -18.27 -30.88
N TYR A 156 14.91 -19.60 -31.04
CA TYR A 156 16.07 -20.49 -30.86
C TYR A 156 17.22 -20.12 -31.82
N LEU A 157 16.90 -19.89 -33.10
CA LEU A 157 17.90 -19.55 -34.11
C LEU A 157 18.56 -18.17 -33.91
N ARG A 158 17.91 -17.24 -33.19
CA ARG A 158 18.49 -15.91 -32.89
C ARG A 158 19.45 -15.94 -31.70
N LEU A 159 19.20 -16.81 -30.71
CA LEU A 159 20.13 -17.03 -29.59
C LEU A 159 21.41 -17.75 -30.04
N ASP A 160 21.28 -18.71 -30.97
CA ASP A 160 22.44 -19.36 -31.58
C ASP A 160 23.32 -18.37 -32.35
N GLY A 161 22.74 -17.31 -32.94
CA GLY A 161 23.52 -16.27 -33.63
C GLY A 161 24.24 -15.27 -32.73
N PHE A 162 23.92 -15.19 -31.43
CA PHE A 162 24.57 -14.28 -30.48
C PHE A 162 25.70 -14.97 -29.69
N LEU A 163 25.73 -16.30 -29.68
CA LEU A 163 26.72 -17.11 -28.96
C LEU A 163 27.88 -17.60 -29.85
N VAL A 164 27.91 -17.21 -31.12
CA VAL A 164 28.95 -17.63 -32.09
C VAL A 164 29.78 -16.42 -32.48
N ASP A 165 30.57 -15.92 -31.54
CA ASP A 165 31.78 -15.14 -31.80
C ASP A 165 32.89 -15.68 -30.88
N GLU A 166 33.68 -16.60 -31.46
CA GLU A 166 35.07 -17.04 -31.22
C GLU A 166 35.57 -17.48 -29.81
N ASP A 167 36.13 -18.70 -29.78
CA ASP A 167 37.27 -19.18 -28.97
C ASP A 167 37.11 -19.63 -27.48
N CYS A 168 36.02 -20.28 -27.10
CA CYS A 168 36.08 -21.18 -25.94
C CYS A 168 34.98 -22.24 -26.00
N GLN A 169 35.32 -23.53 -26.09
CA GLN A 169 34.35 -24.62 -25.92
C GLN A 169 33.92 -24.73 -24.44
N PRO A 170 32.64 -24.51 -24.08
CA PRO A 170 32.12 -24.98 -22.80
C PRO A 170 31.37 -26.30 -23.05
N GLN A 171 31.64 -27.29 -22.22
CA GLN A 171 30.87 -28.53 -22.16
C GLN A 171 29.39 -28.19 -21.91
N LEU A 172 28.55 -28.23 -22.95
CA LEU A 172 27.11 -28.05 -22.83
C LEU A 172 26.55 -29.21 -21.99
N HIS A 173 26.25 -28.95 -20.72
CA HIS A 173 25.29 -29.79 -20.00
C HIS A 173 23.86 -29.37 -20.39
N PRO A 174 22.93 -30.32 -20.59
CA PRO A 174 21.59 -30.02 -21.05
C PRO A 174 20.80 -29.24 -19.98
N THR A 175 20.69 -27.93 -20.16
CA THR A 175 19.87 -27.05 -19.32
C THR A 175 18.39 -27.35 -19.57
N THR A 176 17.72 -27.94 -18.58
CA THR A 176 16.27 -28.17 -18.63
C THR A 176 15.55 -26.84 -18.41
N LEU A 177 14.98 -26.25 -19.47
CA LEU A 177 14.10 -25.09 -19.40
C LEU A 177 12.81 -25.44 -18.64
N LYS A 178 12.71 -25.03 -17.37
CA LYS A 178 11.44 -25.08 -16.64
C LYS A 178 10.64 -23.81 -16.91
N LEU A 179 9.74 -23.86 -17.88
CA LEU A 179 8.70 -22.83 -18.03
C LEU A 179 7.65 -22.96 -16.92
N SER A 180 7.64 -22.02 -15.99
CA SER A 180 6.53 -21.84 -15.05
C SER A 180 5.37 -21.15 -15.77
N SER A 181 4.45 -21.91 -16.36
CA SER A 181 3.21 -21.37 -16.93
C SER A 181 2.25 -20.91 -15.83
N ARG A 182 2.03 -19.60 -15.70
CA ARG A 182 0.86 -19.08 -14.97
C ARG A 182 -0.33 -19.02 -15.94
N PRO A 183 -1.52 -19.54 -15.58
CA PRO A 183 -2.67 -19.50 -16.47
C PRO A 183 -3.15 -18.06 -16.69
N VAL A 184 -3.30 -17.67 -17.95
CA VAL A 184 -3.87 -16.39 -18.37
C VAL A 184 -5.38 -16.42 -18.14
N ARG A 185 -5.89 -15.52 -17.30
CA ARG A 185 -7.33 -15.29 -17.16
C ARG A 185 -7.81 -14.48 -18.35
N THR A 186 -8.63 -15.07 -19.20
CA THR A 186 -9.39 -14.35 -20.23
C THR A 186 -10.55 -13.59 -19.56
N LEU A 187 -10.61 -12.27 -19.70
CA LEU A 187 -11.84 -11.53 -19.43
C LEU A 187 -12.85 -11.88 -20.54
N GLY A 188 -13.93 -12.57 -20.18
CA GLY A 188 -15.11 -12.70 -21.02
C GLY A 188 -15.80 -11.34 -21.19
N LYS A 189 -16.40 -11.15 -22.36
CA LYS A 189 -17.28 -10.02 -22.67
C LYS A 189 -18.54 -10.03 -21.80
#